data_AF-A0A653DYD9-F1
#
_entry.id   AF-A0A653DYD9-F1
#
_cell.length_a   1.000
_cell.length_b   1.000
_cell.length_c   1.000
_cell.angle_alpha   90.00
_cell.angle_beta   90.00
_cell.angle_gamma   90.00
#
_symmetry.space_group_name_H-M   'P 1'
#
loop_
_entity.id
_entity.type
_entity.pdbx_description
1 polymer ?
#
loop_
_entity_poly.entity_id
_entity_poly.type
_entity_poly.pdbx_seq_one_letter_code
_entity_poly.pdbx_strand_id
1 'polypeptide(L)'
;MCGWNGCHNYTPHITLVSFFKVPDEDSLQLSQGLQKVMERQGAKLNEPLKLETYTSPSFMGFFVAEEHADYLKRIAMQFVKEVSNAIISDTYEQFDALTACFPWCTTTTARCIPKGSRSISLDPNVKSLHLSLAYQFPNTHYMTLKSLVEEIDPDMSGSWELRL
;
A
#
# COMPACT_ATOMS: atom_id res chain seq x y z
N MET A 1 -0.52 30.63 -14.87
CA MET A 1 -0.45 30.05 -13.51
C MET A 1 -1.36 28.83 -13.51
N CYS A 2 -0.88 27.66 -13.12
CA CYS A 2 -1.70 26.45 -13.07
C CYS A 2 -2.58 26.49 -11.80
N GLY A 3 -3.88 26.26 -11.95
CA GLY A 3 -4.80 26.14 -10.80
C GLY A 3 -4.66 24.80 -10.07
N TRP A 4 -5.54 24.58 -9.09
CA TRP A 4 -5.65 23.32 -8.36
C TRP A 4 -5.90 22.14 -9.32
N ASN A 5 -5.26 21.01 -9.04
CA ASN A 5 -5.44 19.75 -9.77
C ASN A 5 -5.50 18.57 -8.78
N GLY A 6 -5.75 17.37 -9.26
CA GLY A 6 -5.94 16.19 -8.41
C GLY A 6 -4.74 15.88 -7.50
N CYS A 7 -3.51 16.19 -7.92
CA CYS A 7 -2.29 15.87 -7.18
C CYS A 7 -2.16 16.65 -5.87
N HIS A 8 -2.87 17.77 -5.73
CA HIS A 8 -2.81 18.59 -4.52
C HIS A 8 -3.56 17.96 -3.32
N ASN A 9 -4.34 16.90 -3.54
CA ASN A 9 -5.09 16.23 -2.47
C ASN A 9 -4.21 15.34 -1.58
N TYR A 10 -3.02 14.97 -2.05
CA TYR A 10 -2.12 14.04 -1.36
C TYR A 10 -0.68 14.48 -1.53
N THR A 11 0.17 14.14 -0.56
CA THR A 11 1.62 14.28 -0.75
C THR A 11 2.09 13.35 -1.87
N PRO A 12 3.17 13.67 -2.59
CA PRO A 12 3.73 12.79 -3.63
C PRO A 12 4.03 11.40 -3.08
N HIS A 13 3.46 10.36 -3.67
CA HIS A 13 3.58 8.97 -3.20
C HIS A 13 3.46 7.97 -4.34
N ILE A 14 3.89 6.73 -4.07
CA ILE A 14 3.69 5.55 -4.93
C ILE A 14 2.79 4.58 -4.17
N THR A 15 1.65 4.22 -4.76
CA THR A 15 0.70 3.29 -4.13
C THR A 15 1.15 1.84 -4.35
N LEU A 16 1.55 1.15 -3.27
CA LEU A 16 2.06 -0.23 -3.31
C LEU A 16 1.00 -1.32 -3.14
N VAL A 17 -0.07 -1.01 -2.40
CA VAL A 17 -1.19 -1.92 -2.09
C VAL A 17 -2.49 -1.21 -2.47
N SER A 18 -3.45 -1.97 -2.98
CA SER A 18 -4.76 -1.42 -3.34
C SER A 18 -5.46 -0.86 -2.10
N PHE A 19 -6.24 0.23 -2.25
CA PHE A 19 -7.04 0.74 -1.14
C PHE A 19 -7.97 -0.34 -0.59
N PHE A 20 -7.93 -0.54 0.72
CA PHE A 20 -8.69 -1.57 1.42
C PHE A 20 -9.42 -0.95 2.61
N LYS A 21 -10.36 -1.71 3.18
CA LYS A 21 -11.05 -1.36 4.42
C LYS A 21 -10.76 -2.42 5.46
N VAL A 22 -10.68 -1.98 6.70
CA VAL A 22 -10.29 -2.79 7.85
C VAL A 22 -11.09 -2.31 9.07
N PRO A 23 -11.57 -3.20 9.94
CA PRO A 23 -12.11 -2.82 11.24
C PRO A 23 -11.06 -2.09 12.09
N ASP A 24 -11.50 -1.17 12.95
CA ASP A 24 -10.59 -0.41 13.81
C ASP A 24 -9.76 -1.33 14.73
N GLU A 25 -10.34 -2.46 15.17
CA GLU A 25 -9.64 -3.44 16.00
C GLU A 25 -8.42 -4.10 15.34
N ASP A 26 -8.38 -4.13 14.01
CA ASP A 26 -7.28 -4.74 13.25
C ASP A 26 -6.19 -3.71 12.87
N SER A 27 -6.37 -2.43 13.24
CA SER A 27 -5.42 -1.34 12.93
C SER A 27 -4.03 -1.56 13.52
N LEU A 28 -3.95 -2.16 14.70
CA LEU A 28 -2.69 -2.46 15.37
C LEU A 28 -1.88 -3.50 14.58
N GLN A 29 -2.56 -4.54 14.07
CA GLN A 29 -1.98 -5.61 13.28
C GLN A 29 -1.45 -5.08 11.95
N LEU A 30 -2.09 -4.07 11.36
CA LEU A 30 -1.56 -3.37 10.18
C LEU A 30 -0.24 -2.66 10.49
N SER A 31 -0.21 -1.85 11.55
CA SER A 31 1.00 -1.11 11.93
C SER A 31 2.15 -2.06 12.29
N GLN A 32 1.86 -3.14 13.03
CA GLN A 32 2.84 -4.16 13.39
C GLN A 32 3.33 -4.94 12.17
N GLY A 33 2.43 -5.26 11.23
CA GLY A 33 2.78 -5.89 9.96
C GLY A 33 3.74 -5.02 9.15
N LEU A 34 3.48 -3.71 9.05
CA LEU A 34 4.38 -2.77 8.38
C LEU A 34 5.73 -2.70 9.10
N GLN A 35 5.74 -2.58 10.43
CA GLN A 35 6.97 -2.54 11.21
C GLN A 35 7.83 -3.80 10.99
N LYS A 36 7.23 -5.00 11.01
CA LYS A 36 7.93 -6.27 10.74
C LYS A 36 8.55 -6.30 9.34
N VAL A 37 7.87 -5.73 8.34
CA VAL A 37 8.43 -5.62 6.98
C VAL A 37 9.61 -4.65 6.95
N MET A 38 9.51 -3.51 7.64
CA MET A 38 10.59 -2.52 7.72
C MET A 38 11.84 -3.02 8.45
N GLU A 39 11.67 -3.87 9.47
CA GLU A 39 12.77 -4.46 10.24
C GLU A 39 13.53 -5.56 9.47
N ARG A 40 12.92 -6.16 8.44
CA ARG A 40 13.60 -7.13 7.56
C ARG A 40 14.63 -6.41 6.69
N GLN A 41 15.76 -7.08 6.43
CA GLN A 41 16.91 -6.56 5.66
C GLN A 41 16.64 -6.23 4.17
N GLY A 42 15.38 -6.04 3.78
CA GLY A 42 14.97 -5.80 2.39
C GLY A 42 13.99 -4.65 2.21
N ALA A 43 13.77 -3.78 3.19
CA ALA A 43 12.90 -2.59 3.07
C ALA A 43 13.68 -1.27 2.90
N LYS A 44 15.01 -1.32 2.83
CA LYS A 44 15.87 -0.16 2.55
C LYS A 44 16.24 -0.14 1.07
N LEU A 45 15.92 0.96 0.41
CA LEU A 45 16.45 1.26 -0.91
C LEU A 45 17.95 1.51 -0.79
N ASN A 46 18.76 0.68 -1.44
CA ASN A 46 20.22 0.79 -1.42
C ASN A 46 20.74 1.78 -2.48
N GLU A 47 19.87 2.18 -3.40
CA GLU A 47 20.11 3.14 -4.46
C GLU A 47 18.84 3.96 -4.74
N PRO A 48 18.94 5.14 -5.38
CA PRO A 48 17.79 5.94 -5.75
C PRO A 48 16.82 5.15 -6.66
N LEU A 49 15.51 5.36 -6.46
CA LEU A 49 14.52 4.80 -7.37
C LEU A 49 14.67 5.43 -8.75
N LYS A 50 14.97 4.60 -9.74
CA LYS A 50 14.92 4.97 -11.14
C LYS A 50 13.48 5.27 -11.57
N LEU A 51 13.26 6.52 -11.99
CA LEU A 51 11.97 7.09 -12.33
C LEU A 51 11.98 7.56 -13.80
N GLU A 52 10.92 7.23 -14.53
CA GLU A 52 10.74 7.56 -15.94
C GLU A 52 9.62 8.58 -16.12
N THR A 53 9.93 9.75 -16.65
CA THR A 53 8.96 10.82 -16.89
C THR A 53 7.92 10.40 -17.92
N TYR A 54 6.65 10.60 -17.57
CA TYR A 54 5.53 10.39 -18.47
C TYR A 54 4.58 11.59 -18.45
N THR A 55 4.16 12.02 -19.64
CA THR A 55 3.21 13.12 -19.81
C THR A 55 2.13 12.74 -20.81
N SER A 56 0.88 13.05 -20.48
CA SER A 56 -0.28 12.91 -21.34
C SER A 56 -1.29 14.02 -21.03
N PRO A 57 -2.29 14.25 -21.90
CA PRO A 57 -3.29 15.30 -21.69
C PRO A 57 -4.09 15.19 -20.37
N SER A 58 -4.12 14.01 -19.74
CA SER A 58 -4.89 13.76 -18.51
C SER A 58 -4.06 13.38 -17.29
N PHE A 59 -2.76 13.12 -17.48
CA PHE A 59 -1.88 12.64 -16.42
C PHE A 59 -0.42 13.00 -16.70
N MET A 60 0.30 13.43 -15.67
CA MET A 60 1.74 13.61 -15.68
C MET A 60 2.32 13.06 -14.39
N GLY A 61 3.46 12.39 -14.50
CA GLY A 61 4.11 11.77 -13.36
C GLY A 61 5.36 11.01 -13.75
N PHE A 62 5.86 10.25 -12.79
CA PHE A 62 6.96 9.32 -13.00
C PHE A 62 6.47 7.89 -12.89
N PHE A 63 6.89 7.02 -13.81
CA PHE A 63 6.79 5.58 -13.65
C PHE A 63 8.05 5.03 -13.01
N VAL A 64 7.90 4.03 -12.15
CA VAL A 64 9.05 3.32 -11.57
C VAL A 64 9.56 2.32 -12.61
N ALA A 65 10.86 2.35 -12.89
CA ALA A 65 11.49 1.36 -13.77
C ALA A 65 11.25 -0.07 -13.26
N GLU A 66 11.12 -1.02 -14.18
CA GLU A 66 10.68 -2.39 -13.89
C GLU A 66 11.52 -3.08 -12.80
N GLU A 67 12.85 -2.91 -12.86
CA GLU A 67 13.80 -3.45 -11.88
C GLU A 67 13.50 -3.04 -10.43
N HIS A 68 13.13 -1.78 -10.21
CA HIS A 68 12.76 -1.26 -8.91
C HIS A 68 11.29 -1.51 -8.57
N ALA A 69 10.42 -1.54 -9.58
CA ALA A 69 9.01 -1.84 -9.39
C ALA A 69 8.83 -3.25 -8.80
N ASP A 70 9.61 -4.22 -9.26
CA ASP A 70 9.58 -5.59 -8.71
C ASP A 70 10.04 -5.66 -7.27
N TYR A 71 11.05 -4.87 -6.89
CA TYR A 71 11.47 -4.75 -5.51
C TYR A 71 10.37 -4.18 -4.61
N LEU A 72 9.74 -3.08 -5.01
CA LEU A 72 8.63 -2.47 -4.28
C LEU A 72 7.41 -3.39 -4.18
N LYS A 73 7.10 -4.14 -5.25
CA LYS A 73 6.03 -5.16 -5.24
C LYS A 73 6.33 -6.29 -4.27
N ARG A 74 7.60 -6.72 -4.11
CA ARG A 74 7.99 -7.71 -3.09
C ARG A 74 7.75 -7.20 -1.67
N ILE A 75 8.04 -5.93 -1.40
CA ILE A 75 7.71 -5.29 -0.12
C ILE A 75 6.19 -5.33 0.11
N ALA A 76 5.40 -4.94 -0.89
CA ALA A 76 3.93 -4.98 -0.82
C ALA A 76 3.40 -6.39 -0.53
N MET A 77 3.89 -7.40 -1.25
CA MET A 77 3.52 -8.80 -1.05
C MET A 77 3.88 -9.31 0.35
N GLN A 78 5.04 -8.91 0.88
CA GLN A 78 5.42 -9.25 2.26
C GLN A 78 4.47 -8.61 3.26
N PHE A 79 4.11 -7.34 3.10
CA PHE A 79 3.13 -6.68 3.96
C PHE A 79 1.78 -7.40 3.96
N VAL A 80 1.23 -7.69 2.79
CA VAL A 80 -0.03 -8.43 2.65
C VAL A 80 0.04 -9.79 3.37
N LYS A 81 1.14 -10.51 3.20
CA LYS A 81 1.36 -11.81 3.85
C LYS A 81 1.43 -11.68 5.38
N GLU A 82 2.19 -10.72 5.90
CA GLU A 82 2.35 -10.52 7.35
C GLU A 82 1.01 -10.17 8.01
N VAL A 83 0.26 -9.24 7.42
CA VAL A 83 -1.06 -8.85 7.94
C VAL A 83 -2.05 -10.01 7.89
N SER A 84 -2.10 -10.72 6.75
CA SER A 84 -3.00 -11.87 6.61
C SER A 84 -2.71 -12.94 7.66
N ASN A 85 -1.43 -13.23 7.92
CA ASN A 85 -1.02 -14.21 8.92
C ASN A 85 -1.38 -13.77 10.35
N ALA A 86 -1.18 -12.48 10.68
CA ALA A 86 -1.49 -11.96 12.00
C ALA A 86 -2.98 -12.11 12.33
N ILE A 87 -3.86 -11.74 11.40
CA ILE A 87 -5.31 -11.78 11.61
C ILE A 87 -5.83 -13.22 11.71
N ILE A 88 -5.25 -14.14 10.92
CA ILE A 88 -5.56 -15.57 11.02
C ILE A 88 -5.14 -16.11 12.40
N SER A 89 -3.96 -15.73 12.89
CA SER A 89 -3.44 -16.15 14.19
C SER A 89 -4.33 -15.66 15.34
N ASP A 90 -4.68 -14.38 15.34
CA ASP A 90 -5.54 -13.76 16.38
C ASP A 90 -6.91 -14.45 16.45
N THR A 91 -7.45 -14.86 15.29
CA THR A 91 -8.72 -15.60 15.22
C THR A 91 -8.62 -16.97 15.90
N TYR A 92 -7.49 -17.66 15.77
CA TYR A 92 -7.27 -18.97 16.37
C TYR A 92 -7.06 -18.87 17.89
N GLU A 93 -6.24 -17.90 18.35
CA GLU A 93 -6.04 -17.67 19.77
C GLU A 93 -7.35 -17.30 20.51
N GLN A 94 -8.21 -16.50 19.86
CA GLN A 94 -9.53 -16.21 20.41
C GLN A 94 -10.38 -17.47 20.57
N PHE A 95 -10.30 -18.40 19.61
CA PHE A 95 -11.02 -19.68 19.69
C PHE A 95 -10.48 -20.59 20.79
N ASP A 96 -9.16 -20.68 20.94
CA ASP A 96 -8.51 -21.45 21.99
C ASP A 96 -8.86 -20.90 23.37
N ALA A 97 -8.83 -19.57 23.55
CA ALA A 97 -9.23 -18.92 24.79
C ALA A 97 -10.70 -19.20 25.16
N LEU A 98 -11.61 -19.15 24.18
CA LEU A 98 -13.02 -19.51 24.41
C LEU A 98 -13.18 -20.98 24.80
N THR A 99 -12.42 -21.87 24.17
CA THR A 99 -12.43 -23.31 24.47
C THR A 99 -11.90 -23.58 25.88
N ALA A 100 -10.82 -22.90 26.29
CA ALA A 100 -10.23 -23.03 27.61
C ALA A 100 -11.11 -22.45 28.73
N CYS A 101 -11.78 -21.32 28.48
CA CYS A 101 -12.60 -20.63 29.47
C CYS A 101 -14.01 -21.24 29.62
N PHE A 102 -14.55 -21.89 28.59
CA PHE A 102 -15.91 -22.45 28.58
C PHE A 102 -15.96 -23.92 28.12
N PRO A 103 -15.29 -24.85 28.82
CA PRO A 103 -15.13 -26.25 28.39
C PRO A 103 -16.44 -27.05 28.29
N TRP A 104 -17.52 -26.60 28.96
CA TRP A 104 -18.85 -27.23 28.92
C TRP A 104 -19.64 -26.96 27.63
N CYS A 105 -19.22 -25.99 26.80
CA CYS A 105 -19.92 -25.65 25.56
C CYS A 105 -19.58 -26.57 24.36
N THR A 106 -18.90 -27.70 24.59
CA THR A 106 -18.22 -28.50 23.55
C THR A 106 -19.09 -29.60 22.91
N THR A 107 -20.35 -29.77 23.30
CA THR A 107 -21.22 -30.83 22.76
C THR A 107 -22.38 -30.27 21.93
N THR A 108 -22.09 -29.73 20.75
CA THR A 108 -22.98 -29.89 19.59
C THR A 108 -22.15 -29.73 18.32
N THR A 109 -22.04 -30.79 17.54
CA THR A 109 -21.62 -30.83 16.14
C THR A 109 -22.63 -30.11 15.22
N ALA A 110 -23.04 -28.91 15.59
CA ALA A 110 -23.58 -27.95 14.66
C ALA A 110 -22.41 -27.07 14.27
N ARG A 111 -22.13 -27.01 12.96
CA ARG A 111 -21.26 -26.04 12.32
C ARG A 111 -21.76 -24.63 12.65
N CYS A 112 -21.54 -24.14 13.85
CA CYS A 112 -21.44 -22.72 14.13
C CYS A 112 -20.09 -22.31 13.52
N ILE A 113 -20.02 -22.28 12.18
CA ILE A 113 -19.02 -21.46 11.49
C ILE A 113 -19.25 -20.08 12.10
N PRO A 114 -18.31 -19.52 12.90
CA PRO A 114 -18.46 -18.15 13.32
C PRO A 114 -18.61 -17.35 12.03
N LYS A 115 -19.70 -16.58 11.91
CA LYS A 115 -19.83 -15.60 10.83
C LYS A 115 -18.66 -14.64 11.00
N GLY A 116 -17.59 -14.87 10.24
CA GLY A 116 -16.42 -14.01 10.22
C GLY A 116 -15.12 -14.75 10.53
N SER A 117 -14.66 -15.61 9.63
CA SER A 117 -13.25 -15.53 9.29
C SER A 117 -13.03 -14.08 8.85
N ARG A 118 -12.43 -13.24 9.71
CA ARG A 118 -12.11 -11.85 9.36
C ARG A 118 -11.03 -11.89 8.28
N SER A 119 -11.46 -11.95 7.03
CA SER A 119 -10.57 -11.87 5.88
C SER A 119 -10.50 -10.41 5.46
N ILE A 120 -9.36 -9.75 5.66
CA ILE A 120 -9.10 -8.48 4.99
C ILE A 120 -8.69 -8.81 3.55
N SER A 121 -9.38 -8.20 2.58
CA SER A 121 -8.94 -8.24 1.18
C SER A 121 -7.82 -7.23 1.01
N LEU A 122 -6.59 -7.72 1.06
CA LEU A 122 -5.37 -6.96 0.83
C LEU A 122 -4.70 -7.50 -0.43
N ASP A 123 -4.60 -6.66 -1.45
CA ASP A 123 -4.04 -7.07 -2.73
C ASP A 123 -2.87 -6.14 -3.12
N PRO A 124 -1.67 -6.69 -3.39
CA PRO A 124 -0.55 -5.90 -3.87
C PRO A 124 -0.92 -5.25 -5.22
N ASN A 125 -0.40 -4.05 -5.49
CA ASN A 125 -0.67 -3.36 -6.74
C ASN A 125 0.02 -4.09 -7.91
N VAL A 126 -0.78 -4.65 -8.82
CA VAL A 126 -0.30 -5.36 -10.02
C VAL A 126 -0.09 -4.44 -11.23
N LYS A 127 -0.45 -3.16 -11.13
CA LYS A 127 -0.24 -2.16 -12.20
C LYS A 127 1.19 -1.63 -12.19
N SER A 128 1.53 -0.87 -13.22
CA SER A 128 2.76 -0.06 -13.23
C SER A 128 2.73 0.94 -12.07
N LEU A 129 3.77 0.90 -11.24
CA LEU A 129 3.93 1.81 -10.11
C LEU A 129 4.30 3.19 -10.64
N HIS A 130 3.66 4.22 -10.09
CA HIS A 130 3.87 5.58 -10.50
C HIS A 130 3.74 6.55 -9.34
N LEU A 131 4.44 7.68 -9.46
CA LEU A 131 4.25 8.88 -8.66
C LEU A 131 3.50 9.91 -9.50
N SER A 132 2.36 10.37 -9.00
CA SER A 132 1.55 11.38 -9.70
C SER A 132 2.09 12.77 -9.43
N LEU A 133 2.18 13.61 -10.47
CA LEU A 133 2.54 15.03 -10.36
C LEU A 133 1.39 15.96 -10.78
N ALA A 134 0.61 15.54 -11.78
CA ALA A 134 -0.60 16.25 -12.18
C ALA A 134 -1.61 15.28 -12.78
N TYR A 135 -2.87 15.41 -12.39
CA TYR A 135 -4.00 14.72 -13.02
C TYR A 135 -5.28 15.53 -12.77
N GLN A 136 -6.36 15.25 -13.51
CA GLN A 136 -7.63 15.99 -13.39
C GLN A 136 -7.45 17.52 -13.55
N PHE A 137 -6.72 17.94 -14.58
CA PHE A 137 -6.50 19.35 -14.91
C PHE A 137 -7.13 19.73 -16.26
N PRO A 138 -7.52 21.00 -16.48
CA PRO A 138 -7.94 21.49 -17.79
C PRO A 138 -6.80 21.40 -18.83
N ASN A 139 -7.13 21.03 -20.08
CA ASN A 139 -6.16 20.99 -21.18
C ASN A 139 -5.44 22.33 -21.42
N THR A 140 -6.07 23.46 -21.07
CA THR A 140 -5.44 24.79 -21.14
C THR A 140 -4.22 24.93 -20.22
N HIS A 141 -4.10 24.10 -19.19
CA HIS A 141 -2.95 24.08 -18.27
C HIS A 141 -1.85 23.12 -18.74
N TYR A 142 -2.08 22.29 -19.77
CA TYR A 142 -1.17 21.21 -20.16
C TYR A 142 0.25 21.70 -20.42
N MET A 143 0.44 22.71 -21.27
CA MET A 143 1.79 23.18 -21.62
C MET A 143 2.55 23.70 -20.40
N THR A 144 1.88 24.47 -19.54
CA THR A 144 2.51 25.00 -18.32
C THR A 144 2.86 23.90 -17.32
N LEU A 145 1.96 22.92 -17.11
CA LEU A 145 2.25 21.77 -16.25
C LEU A 145 3.39 20.91 -16.81
N LYS A 146 3.42 20.70 -18.13
CA LYS A 146 4.47 19.94 -18.80
C LYS A 146 5.84 20.58 -18.57
N SER A 147 5.97 21.89 -18.77
CA SER A 147 7.22 22.61 -18.51
C SER A 147 7.68 22.47 -17.06
N LEU A 148 6.77 22.56 -16.09
CA LEU A 148 7.11 22.37 -14.67
C LEU A 148 7.58 20.94 -14.36
N VAL A 149 6.96 19.93 -14.98
CA VAL A 149 7.37 18.53 -14.80
C VAL A 149 8.74 18.26 -15.42
N GLU A 150 9.04 18.88 -16.57
CA GLU A 150 10.34 18.75 -17.27
C GLU A 150 11.49 19.42 -16.50
N GLU A 151 11.21 20.35 -15.59
CA GLU A 151 12.20 20.97 -14.71
C GLU A 151 12.57 20.08 -13.50
N ILE A 152 11.79 19.03 -13.22
CA ILE A 152 12.06 18.12 -12.11
C ILE A 152 13.08 17.06 -12.55
N ASP A 153 14.18 16.96 -11.81
CA ASP A 153 15.17 15.90 -11.97
C ASP A 153 14.69 14.61 -11.27
N PRO A 154 14.34 13.54 -12.01
CA PRO A 154 13.89 12.28 -11.43
C PRO A 154 15.01 11.48 -10.74
N ASP A 155 16.27 11.77 -11.05
CA ASP A 155 17.43 11.05 -10.50
C ASP A 155 17.92 11.64 -9.17
N MET A 156 17.34 12.77 -8.76
CA MET A 156 17.65 13.40 -7.48
C MET A 156 17.31 12.45 -6.31
N SER A 157 18.25 12.28 -5.38
CA SER A 157 18.06 11.40 -4.23
C SER A 157 16.89 11.85 -3.35
N GLY A 158 15.87 11.01 -3.23
CA GLY A 158 14.73 11.22 -2.33
C GLY A 158 14.85 10.42 -1.04
N SER A 159 14.38 10.99 0.08
CA SER A 159 14.17 10.26 1.33
C SER A 159 12.81 9.55 1.28
N TRP A 160 12.80 8.28 0.93
CA TRP A 160 11.58 7.47 0.86
C TRP A 160 11.23 6.86 2.21
N GLU A 161 9.94 6.81 2.51
CA GLU A 161 9.38 6.18 3.70
C GLU A 161 8.16 5.33 3.32
N LEU A 162 7.95 4.24 4.05
CA LEU A 162 6.75 3.42 3.93
C LEU A 162 5.71 3.90 4.95
N ARG A 163 4.46 4.06 4.50
CA ARG A 163 3.35 4.56 5.32
C ARG A 163 2.06 3.78 5.03
N LEU A 164 1.15 3.79 6.02
CA LEU A 164 -0.25 3.34 5.91
C LEU A 164 -1.18 4.53 5.71
#